data_AF-A0A328YNJ2-F1
#
_entry.id   AF-A0A328YNJ2-F1
#
_cell.length_a   1.000
_cell.length_b   1.000
_cell.length_c   1.000
_cell.angle_alpha   90.00
_cell.angle_beta   90.00
_cell.angle_gamma   90.00
#
_symmetry.space_group_name_H-M   'P 1'
#
loop_
_entity.id
_entity.type
_entity.pdbx_description
1 polymer ?
#
loop_
_entity_poly.entity_id
_entity_poly.type
_entity_poly.pdbx_seq_one_letter_code
_entity_poly.pdbx_strand_id
1 'polypeptide(L)' 'MTAPTLSTTAQPLVRSQHCIAGQWQPAASGATFPVTDPATGAVIAHVPDGGAQDARA' A
#
# COMPACT_ATOMS: atom_id res chain seq x y z
N MET A 1 16.62 -17.88 -6.72
CA MET A 1 16.84 -16.48 -6.33
C MET A 1 15.65 -16.07 -5.46
N THR A 2 15.86 -15.94 -4.16
CA THR A 2 14.82 -15.68 -3.14
C THR A 2 14.50 -14.19 -3.10
N ALA A 3 13.21 -13.82 -2.99
CA ALA A 3 12.80 -12.43 -2.85
C ALA A 3 13.28 -11.82 -1.54
N PRO A 4 13.76 -10.56 -1.54
CA PRO A 4 14.01 -9.83 -0.31
C PRO A 4 12.68 -9.63 0.41
N THR A 5 12.49 -10.36 1.51
CA THR A 5 11.49 -10.02 2.51
C THR A 5 11.85 -8.67 3.13
N LEU A 6 10.85 -7.83 3.39
CA LEU A 6 11.06 -6.63 4.21
C LEU A 6 11.67 -7.07 5.55
N SER A 7 12.83 -6.53 5.89
CA SER A 7 13.51 -6.81 7.15
C SER A 7 12.56 -6.58 8.33
N THR A 8 12.65 -7.44 9.35
CA THR A 8 11.77 -7.46 10.53
C THR A 8 11.57 -6.09 11.18
N THR A 9 12.58 -5.21 11.14
CA THR A 9 12.51 -3.85 11.70
C THR A 9 11.62 -2.89 10.89
N ALA A 10 11.50 -3.06 9.57
CA ALA A 10 10.71 -2.18 8.69
C ALA A 10 9.24 -2.62 8.56
N GLN A 11 8.95 -3.90 8.81
CA GLN A 11 7.59 -4.46 8.78
C GLN A 11 6.54 -3.64 9.55
N PRO A 12 6.78 -3.15 10.79
CA PRO A 12 5.78 -2.37 11.53
C PRO A 12 5.48 -0.98 10.93
N LEU A 13 6.29 -0.49 9.99
CA LEU A 13 6.08 0.80 9.32
C LEU A 13 5.22 0.70 8.05
N VAL A 14 5.01 -0.50 7.52
CA VAL A 14 4.18 -0.67 6.32
C VAL A 14 2.72 -0.40 6.66
N ARG A 15 2.13 0.59 6.00
CA ARG A 15 0.71 0.95 6.12
C ARG A 15 0.05 0.88 4.74
N SER A 16 -1.09 0.19 4.68
CA SER A 16 -1.80 -0.11 3.43
C SER A 16 -3.10 0.70 3.30
N GLN A 17 -3.02 2.00 3.58
CA GLN A 17 -4.16 2.93 3.63
C GLN A 17 -3.72 4.32 3.14
N HIS A 18 -4.66 5.15 2.68
CA HIS A 18 -4.39 6.56 2.45
C HIS A 18 -4.33 7.31 3.78
N CYS A 19 -3.36 8.21 3.92
CA CYS A 19 -3.35 9.18 5.00
C CYS A 19 -3.91 10.51 4.47
N ILE A 20 -5.17 10.80 4.78
CA ILE A 20 -5.88 12.02 4.34
C ILE A 20 -6.42 12.73 5.58
N ALA A 21 -6.17 14.03 5.69
CA ALA A 21 -6.53 14.83 6.88
C ALA A 21 -6.06 14.21 8.22
N GLY A 22 -4.90 13.55 8.23
CA GLY A 22 -4.33 12.89 9.40
C GLY A 22 -5.01 11.58 9.79
N GLN A 23 -5.93 11.06 8.98
CA GLN A 23 -6.61 9.78 9.20
C GLN A 23 -6.16 8.74 8.18
N TRP A 24 -6.01 7.50 8.63
CA TRP A 24 -5.74 6.36 7.76
C TRP A 24 -7.06 5.73 7.31
N GLN A 25 -7.30 5.72 6.01
CA GLN A 25 -8.56 5.25 5.43
C GLN A 25 -8.36 4.45 4.13
N PRO A 26 -9.31 3.55 3.78
CA PRO A 26 -9.30 2.89 2.46
C PRO A 26 -9.62 3.90 1.35
N ALA A 27 -9.50 3.48 0.09
CA ALA A 27 -10.02 4.25 -1.04
C ALA A 27 -11.54 4.37 -0.92
N ALA A 28 -12.11 5.49 -1.35
CA ALA A 28 -13.55 5.72 -1.36
C ALA A 28 -14.30 4.65 -2.17
N SER A 29 -13.67 4.12 -3.21
CA SER A 29 -14.19 3.02 -4.03
C SER A 29 -14.06 1.62 -3.38
N GLY A 30 -13.25 1.51 -2.33
CA GLY A 30 -12.79 0.23 -1.77
C GLY A 30 -11.79 -0.53 -2.64
N ALA A 31 -11.40 0.01 -3.81
CA ALA A 31 -10.45 -0.63 -4.71
C ALA A 31 -9.04 -0.63 -4.13
N THR A 32 -8.25 -1.64 -4.50
CA THR A 32 -6.84 -1.77 -4.13
C THR A 32 -6.03 -2.28 -5.31
N PHE A 33 -4.74 -1.98 -5.33
CA PHE A 33 -3.80 -2.55 -6.30
C PHE A 33 -2.56 -3.13 -5.61
N PRO A 34 -1.95 -4.20 -6.16
CA PRO A 34 -0.76 -4.81 -5.59
C PRO A 34 0.48 -3.98 -5.87
N VAL A 35 1.29 -3.73 -4.83
CA VAL A 35 2.66 -3.23 -4.96
C VAL A 35 3.60 -4.43 -4.95
N THR A 36 4.37 -4.57 -6.03
CA THR A 36 5.28 -5.70 -6.22
C THR A 36 6.74 -5.27 -6.11
N ASP A 37 7.58 -6.16 -5.59
CA ASP A 37 9.03 -6.04 -5.66
C ASP A 37 9.49 -6.20 -7.14
N PRO A 38 10.12 -5.18 -7.75
CA PRO A 38 10.55 -5.26 -9.14
C PRO A 38 11.66 -6.31 -9.37
N ALA A 39 12.40 -6.72 -8.34
CA ALA A 39 13.44 -7.73 -8.48
C ALA A 39 12.89 -9.16 -8.60
N THR A 40 11.70 -9.42 -8.05
CA THR A 40 11.16 -10.79 -7.90
C THR A 40 9.71 -10.97 -8.34
N GLY A 41 8.97 -9.88 -8.52
CA GLY A 41 7.54 -9.91 -8.76
C GLY A 41 6.70 -10.28 -7.54
N ALA A 42 7.30 -10.50 -6.37
CA ALA A 42 6.55 -10.81 -5.16
C ALA A 42 5.71 -9.61 -4.69
N VAL A 43 4.48 -9.87 -4.26
CA VAL A 43 3.61 -8.81 -3.69
C VAL A 43 4.11 -8.44 -2.30
N ILE A 44 4.34 -7.15 -2.09
CA ILE A 44 4.73 -6.57 -0.80
C ILE A 44 3.48 -6.22 0.01
N ALA A 45 2.52 -5.54 -0.61
CA ALA A 45 1.26 -5.12 0.00
C ALA A 45 0.20 -4.81 -1.07
N HIS A 46 -1.08 -4.78 -0.67
CA HIS A 46 -2.15 -4.16 -1.46
C HIS A 46 -2.42 -2.78 -0.88
N VAL A 47 -2.32 -1.74 -1.70
CA VAL A 47 -2.60 -0.35 -1.28
C VAL A 47 -3.90 0.14 -1.92
N PRO A 48 -4.58 1.13 -1.34
CA PRO A 48 -5.78 1.67 -1.94
C PRO A 48 -5.55 2.20 -3.36
N ASP A 49 -6.47 1.88 -4.27
CA ASP A 49 -6.47 2.41 -5.63
C ASP A 49 -7.33 3.69 -5.65
N GLY A 50 -6.66 4.79 -5.33
CA GLY A 50 -7.28 6.09 -5.12
C GLY A 50 -7.85 6.72 -6.38
N GLY A 51 -9.08 7.20 -6.27
CA GLY A 51 -9.75 7.94 -7.34
C GLY A 51 -9.76 9.45 -7.10
N ALA A 52 -10.40 10.17 -8.02
CA ALA A 52 -10.55 11.62 -7.93
C ALA A 52 -11.32 12.07 -6.67
N GLN A 53 -12.16 11.21 -6.09
CA GLN A 53 -12.85 11.50 -4.83
C GLN A 53 -11.86 11.53 -3.65
N ASP A 54 -10.97 10.54 -3.55
CA ASP A 54 -9.93 10.48 -2.52
C ASP A 54 -9.02 11.71 -2.60
N ALA A 55 -8.67 12.15 -3.82
CA ALA A 55 -7.82 13.31 -4.04
C ALA A 55 -8.45 14.65 -3.61
N ARG A 56 -9.77 14.72 -3.44
CA ARG A 56 -10.49 15.93 -3.00
C ARG A 56 -10.83 15.93 -1.51
N ALA A 57 -10.54 14.84 -0.81
CA ALA A 57 -10.92 14.63 0.58
C ALA A 57 -9.97 15.30 1.58
#